data_AF-A0A5N7JV50-F1
#
_entry.id   AF-A0A5N7JV50-F1
#
_cell.length_a   1.000
_cell.length_b   1.000
_cell.length_c   1.000
_cell.angle_alpha   90.00
_cell.angle_beta   90.00
_cell.angle_gamma   90.00
#
_symmetry.space_group_name_H-M   'P 1'
#
loop_
_entity.id
_entity.type
_entity.pdbx_description
1 polymer ?
#
loop_
_entity_poly.entity_id
_entity_poly.type
_entity_poly.pdbx_seq_one_letter_code
_entity_poly.pdbx_strand_id
1 'polypeptide(L)'
;MFLSELETLRRLRKHRADRAERALGEAKRHQRALQLQVEQAQQALEQTRLQEAQEGAQLLSQHQGQVISFKQLNSWNTQERSLCASTQREEAQLHELHGQQEQQVIHIDGVQRQVTQRLREVEKLLELSRLLVQEET
;
A
#
# COMPACT_ATOMS: atom_id res chain seq x y z
N MET A 1 35.42 33.85 7.93
CA MET A 1 34.37 33.38 8.88
C MET A 1 33.15 32.82 8.15
N PHE A 2 32.69 33.46 7.06
CA PHE A 2 31.51 33.03 6.29
C PHE A 2 31.62 31.65 5.61
N LEU A 3 32.81 31.28 5.11
CA LEU A 3 33.00 29.99 4.42
C LEU A 3 32.80 28.76 5.33
N SER A 4 33.25 28.83 6.59
CA SER A 4 33.07 27.73 7.56
C SER A 4 31.62 27.53 7.97
N GLU A 5 30.85 28.61 8.09
CA GLU A 5 29.41 28.55 8.38
C GLU A 5 28.60 28.03 7.18
N LEU A 6 29.00 28.39 5.96
CA LEU A 6 28.41 27.81 4.75
C LEU A 6 28.70 26.32 4.63
N GLU A 7 29.90 25.87 5.01
CA GLU A 7 30.23 24.45 4.98
C GLU A 7 29.41 23.64 5.99
N THR A 8 29.19 24.17 7.21
CA THR A 8 28.32 23.51 8.19
C THR A 8 26.87 23.45 7.71
N LEU A 9 26.35 24.53 7.11
CA LEU A 9 25.03 24.55 6.49
C LEU A 9 24.92 23.55 5.33
N ARG A 10 25.96 23.43 4.49
CA ARG A 10 26.01 22.48 3.38
C ARG A 10 25.91 21.04 3.90
N ARG A 11 26.71 20.68 4.90
CA ARG A 11 26.68 19.35 5.54
C ARG A 11 25.30 19.04 6.12
N LEU A 12 24.68 20.01 6.80
CA LEU A 12 23.34 19.86 7.36
C LEU A 12 22.27 19.63 6.29
N ARG A 13 22.27 20.42 5.20
CA ARG A 13 21.28 20.26 4.12
C ARG A 13 21.47 18.94 3.36
N LYS A 14 22.71 18.53 3.12
CA LYS A 14 23.03 17.23 2.54
C LYS A 14 22.48 16.09 3.40
N HIS A 15 22.75 16.10 4.71
CA HIS A 15 22.22 15.09 5.63
C HIS A 15 20.69 15.04 5.65
N ARG A 16 20.02 16.20 5.55
CA ARG A 16 18.54 16.27 5.43
C ARG A 16 18.03 15.69 4.12
N ALA A 17 18.71 15.93 3.00
CA ALA A 17 18.40 15.32 1.71
C ALA A 17 18.57 13.79 1.77
N ASP A 18 19.72 13.31 2.27
CA ASP A 18 20.00 11.87 2.43
C ASP A 18 18.96 11.18 3.33
N ARG A 19 18.46 11.87 4.37
CA ARG A 19 17.38 11.36 5.22
C ARG A 19 16.04 11.29 4.47
N ALA A 20 15.71 12.31 3.67
CA ALA A 20 14.48 12.32 2.88
C ALA A 20 14.50 11.21 1.82
N GLU A 21 15.65 10.97 1.17
CA GLU A 21 15.82 9.88 0.20
C GLU A 21 15.67 8.50 0.85
N ARG A 22 16.22 8.32 2.05
CA ARG A 22 16.01 7.08 2.83
C ARG A 22 14.52 6.86 3.14
N ALA A 23 13.82 7.89 3.60
CA ALA A 23 12.38 7.81 3.85
C ALA A 23 11.59 7.45 2.57
N LEU A 24 11.98 7.99 1.41
CA LEU A 24 11.38 7.60 0.12
C LEU A 24 11.64 6.13 -0.21
N GLY A 25 12.85 5.64 0.05
CA GLY A 25 13.21 4.23 -0.12
C GLY A 25 12.37 3.31 0.76
N GLU A 26 12.17 3.67 2.04
CA GLU A 26 11.30 2.95 2.98
C GLU A 26 9.85 2.95 2.52
N ALA A 27 9.30 4.10 2.12
CA ALA A 27 7.94 4.20 1.60
C ALA A 27 7.71 3.32 0.35
N LYS A 28 8.68 3.27 -0.57
CA LYS A 28 8.64 2.39 -1.75
C LYS A 28 8.73 0.91 -1.38
N ARG A 29 9.51 0.54 -0.36
CA ARG A 29 9.55 -0.84 0.15
C ARG A 29 8.20 -1.25 0.76
N HIS A 30 7.58 -0.37 1.54
CA HIS A 30 6.24 -0.61 2.07
C HIS A 30 5.19 -0.79 0.96
N GLN A 31 5.26 0.02 -0.10
CA GLN A 31 4.38 -0.14 -1.26
C GLN A 31 4.53 -1.52 -1.92
N ARG A 32 5.76 -2.01 -2.09
CA ARG A 32 6.02 -3.35 -2.64
C ARG A 32 5.49 -4.46 -1.73
N ALA A 33 5.67 -4.32 -0.42
CA ALA A 33 5.13 -5.27 0.55
C ALA A 33 3.59 -5.31 0.50
N LEU A 34 2.95 -4.16 0.37
CA LEU A 34 1.50 -4.07 0.24
C LEU A 34 1.00 -4.67 -1.07
N GLN A 35 1.71 -4.48 -2.18
CA GLN A 35 1.38 -5.13 -3.46
C GLN A 35 1.39 -6.65 -3.34
N LEU A 36 2.41 -7.22 -2.68
CA LEU A 36 2.47 -8.67 -2.43
C LEU A 36 1.31 -9.14 -1.56
N GLN A 37 0.88 -8.36 -0.57
CA GLN A 37 -0.28 -8.70 0.26
C GLN A 37 -1.59 -8.68 -0.54
N VAL A 38 -1.75 -7.71 -1.45
CA VAL A 38 -2.91 -7.66 -2.36
C VAL A 38 -2.94 -8.88 -3.27
N GLU A 39 -1.80 -9.24 -3.88
CA GLU A 39 -1.70 -10.43 -4.74
C GLU A 39 -2.04 -11.72 -3.97
N GLN A 40 -1.54 -11.86 -2.74
CA GLN A 40 -1.86 -13.00 -1.88
C GLN A 40 -3.35 -13.04 -1.49
N ALA A 41 -3.93 -11.89 -1.14
CA ALA A 41 -5.36 -11.81 -0.80
C ALA A 41 -6.25 -12.12 -2.01
N GLN A 42 -5.86 -11.69 -3.21
CA GLN A 42 -6.54 -12.04 -4.46
C GLN A 42 -6.52 -13.54 -4.72
N GLN A 43 -5.36 -14.18 -4.57
CA GLN A 43 -5.23 -15.63 -4.75
C GLN A 43 -6.06 -16.41 -3.71
N ALA A 44 -6.07 -15.97 -2.45
CA ALA A 44 -6.90 -16.57 -1.42
C ALA A 44 -8.39 -16.47 -1.77
N LEU A 45 -8.85 -15.28 -2.16
CA LEU A 45 -10.23 -15.04 -2.57
C LEU A 45 -10.65 -15.90 -3.77
N GLU A 46 -9.79 -16.06 -4.76
CA GLU A 46 -10.06 -16.93 -5.91
C GLU A 46 -10.20 -18.39 -5.50
N GLN A 47 -9.34 -18.87 -4.59
CA GLN A 47 -9.44 -20.23 -4.06
C GLN A 47 -10.74 -20.45 -3.27
N THR A 48 -11.10 -19.50 -2.41
CA THR A 48 -12.34 -19.55 -1.63
C THR A 48 -13.57 -19.53 -2.54
N ARG A 49 -13.59 -18.68 -3.57
CA ARG A 49 -14.68 -18.66 -4.57
C ARG A 49 -14.83 -19.99 -5.30
N LEU A 50 -13.72 -20.66 -5.64
CA LEU A 50 -13.75 -21.98 -6.27
C LEU A 50 -14.32 -23.04 -5.31
N GLN A 51 -13.92 -23.01 -4.04
CA GLN A 51 -14.44 -23.93 -3.02
C GLN A 51 -15.93 -23.69 -2.77
N GLU A 52 -16.36 -22.43 -2.60
CA GLU A 52 -17.77 -22.07 -2.44
C GLU A 52 -18.62 -22.50 -3.64
N ALA A 53 -18.11 -22.36 -4.86
CA ALA A 53 -18.82 -22.83 -6.05
C ALA A 53 -18.98 -24.35 -6.07
N GLN A 54 -17.96 -25.10 -5.63
CA GLN A 54 -18.03 -26.57 -5.54
C GLN A 54 -19.00 -27.02 -4.45
N GLU A 55 -18.91 -26.45 -3.25
CA GLU A 55 -19.77 -26.78 -2.12
C GLU A 55 -21.21 -26.35 -2.37
N GLY A 56 -21.42 -25.18 -2.99
CA GLY A 56 -22.73 -24.70 -3.44
C GLY A 56 -23.35 -25.63 -4.47
N ALA A 57 -22.59 -26.11 -5.46
CA ALA A 57 -23.08 -27.09 -6.44
C ALA A 57 -23.45 -28.43 -5.78
N GLN A 58 -22.67 -28.88 -4.79
CA GLN A 58 -22.98 -30.09 -4.02
C GLN A 58 -24.27 -29.93 -3.21
N LEU A 59 -24.42 -28.85 -2.46
CA LEU A 59 -25.64 -28.55 -1.70
C LEU A 59 -26.87 -28.45 -2.60
N LEU A 60 -26.74 -27.76 -3.74
CA LEU A 60 -27.82 -27.68 -4.72
C LEU A 60 -28.22 -29.07 -5.23
N SER A 61 -27.25 -29.91 -5.59
CA SER A 61 -27.52 -31.27 -6.08
C SER A 61 -28.23 -32.16 -5.04
N GLN A 62 -27.97 -31.95 -3.75
CA GLN A 62 -28.62 -32.70 -2.67
C GLN A 62 -30.08 -32.31 -2.48
N HIS A 63 -30.44 -31.06 -2.75
CA HIS A 63 -31.79 -30.53 -2.49
C HIS A 63 -32.64 -30.34 -3.74
N GLN A 64 -32.04 -30.37 -4.93
CA GLN A 64 -32.75 -30.21 -6.19
C GLN A 64 -33.77 -31.34 -6.40
N GLY A 65 -35.03 -30.95 -6.66
CA GLY A 65 -36.12 -31.91 -6.94
C GLY A 65 -36.67 -32.63 -5.71
N GLN A 66 -36.21 -32.31 -4.49
CA GLN A 66 -36.75 -32.87 -3.25
C GLN A 66 -37.83 -31.96 -2.64
N VAL A 67 -38.87 -32.57 -2.06
CA VAL A 67 -39.85 -31.85 -1.23
C VAL A 67 -39.24 -31.69 0.16
N ILE A 68 -38.71 -30.51 0.44
CA ILE A 68 -38.05 -30.17 1.70
C ILE A 68 -39.02 -29.53 2.68
N SER A 69 -38.88 -29.87 3.96
CA SER A 69 -39.62 -29.21 5.04
C SER A 69 -39.10 -27.78 5.28
N PHE A 70 -39.93 -26.92 5.86
CA PHE A 70 -39.53 -25.55 6.22
C PHE A 70 -38.27 -25.50 7.12
N LYS A 71 -38.10 -26.48 8.02
CA LYS A 71 -36.90 -26.59 8.85
C LYS A 71 -35.64 -26.88 8.04
N GLN A 72 -35.73 -27.76 7.04
CA GLN A 72 -34.63 -28.09 6.15
C GLN A 72 -34.28 -26.94 5.19
N LEU A 73 -35.29 -26.18 4.75
CA LEU A 73 -35.07 -24.97 3.96
C LEU A 73 -34.29 -23.91 4.75
N ASN A 74 -34.63 -23.72 6.04
CA ASN A 74 -33.88 -22.80 6.90
C ASN A 74 -32.45 -23.26 7.14
N SER A 75 -32.21 -24.56 7.36
CA SER A 75 -30.84 -25.07 7.51
C SER A 75 -30.02 -24.89 6.24
N TRP A 76 -30.62 -25.11 5.06
CA TRP A 76 -29.95 -24.86 3.78
C TRP A 76 -29.60 -23.38 3.62
N ASN A 77 -30.53 -22.46 3.89
CA ASN A 77 -30.26 -21.02 3.82
C ASN A 77 -29.13 -20.59 4.78
N THR A 78 -29.07 -21.16 5.98
CA THR A 78 -27.95 -20.91 6.90
C THR A 78 -26.62 -21.43 6.38
N GLN A 79 -26.62 -22.60 5.71
CA GLN A 79 -25.41 -23.16 5.10
C GLN A 79 -24.92 -22.29 3.94
N GLU A 80 -25.80 -21.89 3.02
CA GLU A 80 -25.43 -20.97 1.92
C GLU A 80 -24.89 -19.65 2.44
N ARG A 81 -25.53 -19.05 3.45
CA ARG A 81 -25.03 -17.82 4.07
C ARG A 81 -23.65 -18.01 4.71
N SER A 82 -23.41 -19.16 5.34
CA SER A 82 -22.12 -19.46 5.95
C SER A 82 -21.01 -19.65 4.90
N LEU A 83 -21.36 -20.23 3.75
CA LEU A 83 -20.45 -20.34 2.60
C LEU A 83 -20.11 -18.96 2.07
N CYS A 84 -21.10 -18.14 1.70
CA CYS A 84 -20.83 -16.80 1.17
C CYS A 84 -20.13 -15.86 2.18
N ALA A 85 -20.21 -16.15 3.48
CA ALA A 85 -19.61 -15.30 4.51
C ALA A 85 -18.08 -15.30 4.46
N SER A 86 -17.42 -16.38 4.01
CA SER A 86 -15.95 -16.40 3.84
C SER A 86 -15.53 -15.49 2.70
N THR A 87 -16.10 -15.65 1.50
CA THR A 87 -15.82 -14.79 0.35
C THR A 87 -16.11 -13.33 0.66
N GLN A 88 -17.21 -13.00 1.33
CA GLN A 88 -17.51 -11.62 1.70
C GLN A 88 -16.45 -10.99 2.61
N ARG A 89 -15.90 -11.75 3.56
CA ARG A 89 -14.83 -11.26 4.44
C ARG A 89 -13.54 -11.03 3.67
N GLU A 90 -13.18 -11.94 2.78
CA GLU A 90 -11.97 -11.84 1.96
C GLU A 90 -12.07 -10.70 0.95
N GLU A 91 -13.25 -10.47 0.35
CA GLU A 91 -13.53 -9.31 -0.49
C GLU A 91 -13.41 -8.00 0.29
N ALA A 92 -13.94 -7.95 1.52
CA ALA A 92 -13.82 -6.78 2.38
C ALA A 92 -12.35 -6.49 2.73
N GLN A 93 -11.57 -7.51 3.09
CA GLN A 93 -10.15 -7.38 3.35
C GLN A 93 -9.38 -6.86 2.12
N LEU A 94 -9.71 -7.36 0.93
CA LEU A 94 -9.09 -6.93 -0.32
C LEU A 94 -9.42 -5.45 -0.62
N HIS A 95 -10.65 -5.02 -0.37
CA HIS A 95 -11.03 -3.61 -0.44
C HIS A 95 -10.25 -2.73 0.53
N GLU A 96 -10.06 -3.17 1.78
CA GLU A 96 -9.23 -2.43 2.75
C GLU A 96 -7.78 -2.29 2.27
N LEU A 97 -7.18 -3.37 1.71
CA LEU A 97 -5.82 -3.34 1.17
C LEU A 97 -5.69 -2.38 -0.02
N HIS A 98 -6.69 -2.31 -0.92
CA HIS A 98 -6.70 -1.31 -1.98
C HIS A 98 -6.80 0.12 -1.43
N GLY A 99 -7.62 0.35 -0.41
CA GLY A 99 -7.67 1.65 0.27
C GLY A 99 -6.32 2.06 0.87
N GLN A 100 -5.60 1.11 1.48
CA GLN A 100 -4.23 1.35 1.96
C GLN A 100 -3.26 1.66 0.81
N GLN A 101 -3.44 1.04 -0.35
CA GLN A 101 -2.59 1.25 -1.52
C GLN A 101 -2.73 2.67 -2.08
N GLU A 102 -3.97 3.17 -2.16
CA GLU A 102 -4.25 4.54 -2.57
C GLU A 102 -3.61 5.56 -1.60
N GLN A 103 -3.76 5.33 -0.29
CA GLN A 103 -3.12 6.17 0.73
C GLN A 103 -1.59 6.14 0.62
N GLN A 104 -1.01 4.97 0.35
CA GLN A 104 0.44 4.81 0.19
C GLN A 104 0.97 5.56 -1.03
N VAL A 105 0.22 5.60 -2.13
CA VAL A 105 0.58 6.41 -3.32
C VAL A 105 0.64 7.89 -2.97
N ILE A 106 -0.39 8.41 -2.30
CA ILE A 106 -0.43 9.81 -1.84
C ILE A 106 0.76 10.11 -0.91
N HIS A 107 1.06 9.20 0.01
CA HIS A 107 2.21 9.33 0.91
C HIS A 107 3.54 9.39 0.14
N ILE A 108 3.76 8.48 -0.80
CA ILE A 108 4.97 8.45 -1.63
C ILE A 108 5.12 9.76 -2.41
N ASP A 109 4.04 10.26 -3.02
CA ASP A 109 4.07 11.53 -3.74
C ASP A 109 4.46 12.70 -2.82
N GLY A 110 3.93 12.72 -1.60
CA GLY A 110 4.31 13.70 -0.58
C GLY A 110 5.81 13.63 -0.25
N VAL A 111 6.34 12.42 -0.02
CA VAL A 111 7.76 12.21 0.30
C VAL A 111 8.65 12.57 -0.90
N GLN A 112 8.24 12.24 -2.14
CA GLN A 112 8.98 12.62 -3.35
C GLN A 112 9.10 14.14 -3.52
N ARG A 113 8.02 14.88 -3.25
CA ARG A 113 8.03 16.35 -3.26
C ARG A 113 9.01 16.89 -2.21
N GLN A 114 9.02 16.32 -1.02
CA GLN A 114 9.98 16.69 0.03
C GLN A 114 11.42 16.43 -0.40
N VAL A 115 11.73 15.26 -0.97
CA VAL A 115 13.06 14.95 -1.51
C VAL A 115 13.49 15.98 -2.54
N THR A 116 12.63 16.26 -3.51
CA THR A 116 12.89 17.26 -4.57
C THR A 116 13.19 18.63 -3.98
N GLN A 117 12.41 19.06 -2.97
CA GLN A 117 12.65 20.33 -2.29
C GLN A 117 14.01 20.35 -1.58
N ARG A 118 14.36 19.28 -0.85
CA ARG A 118 15.64 19.21 -0.13
C ARG A 118 16.84 19.22 -1.07
N LEU A 119 16.74 18.53 -2.21
CA LEU A 119 17.80 18.54 -3.23
C LEU A 119 18.01 19.94 -3.80
N ARG A 120 16.92 20.66 -4.14
CA ARG A 120 17.00 22.06 -4.57
C ARG A 120 17.62 22.97 -3.50
N GLU A 121 17.35 22.74 -2.21
CA GLU A 121 17.97 23.51 -1.13
C GLU A 121 19.49 23.27 -1.03
N VAL A 122 19.96 22.06 -1.35
CA VAL A 122 21.39 21.74 -1.44
C VAL A 122 22.02 22.42 -2.64
N GLU A 123 21.41 22.31 -3.81
CA GLU A 123 21.86 22.96 -5.06
C GLU A 123 22.01 24.47 -4.87
N LYS A 124 21.01 25.13 -4.30
CA LYS A 124 21.06 26.57 -3.98
C LYS A 124 22.25 26.94 -3.10
N LEU A 125 22.60 26.13 -2.10
CA LEU A 125 23.78 26.40 -1.27
C LEU A 125 25.08 26.21 -2.04
N LEU A 126 25.14 25.21 -2.94
CA LEU A 126 26.32 24.99 -3.78
C LEU A 126 26.56 26.19 -4.69
N GLU A 127 25.50 26.70 -5.33
CA GLU A 127 25.58 27.90 -6.17
C GLU A 127 26.01 29.13 -5.37
N LEU A 128 25.37 29.41 -4.22
CA LEU A 128 25.75 30.54 -3.36
C LEU A 128 27.21 30.47 -2.91
N SER A 129 27.68 29.29 -2.51
CA SER A 129 29.07 29.12 -2.12
C SER A 129 30.05 29.34 -3.27
N ARG A 130 29.65 29.04 -4.52
CA ARG A 130 30.48 29.31 -5.71
C ARG A 130 30.55 30.80 -6.00
N LEU A 131 29.43 31.51 -5.92
CA LEU A 131 29.38 32.95 -6.14
C LEU A 131 30.21 33.71 -5.10
N LEU A 132 30.10 33.34 -3.83
CA LEU A 132 30.88 33.98 -2.76
C LEU A 132 32.39 33.79 -2.94
N VAL A 133 32.84 32.61 -3.38
CA VAL A 133 34.26 32.38 -3.70
C VAL A 133 34.71 33.25 -4.88
N GLN A 134 33.84 33.56 -5.84
CA GLN A 134 34.15 34.47 -6.95
C GLN A 134 34.18 35.95 -6.53
N GLU A 135 33.44 36.34 -5.51
CA GLU A 135 33.46 37.70 -4.95
C GLU A 135 34.67 37.96 -4.03
N GLU A 136 35.22 36.90 -3.42
CA GLU A 136 36.42 36.97 -2.58
C GLU A 136 37.73 36.97 -3.40
N THR A 137 37.67 36.67 -4.71
CA THR A 137 38.80 36.70 -5.66
C THR A 137 38.81 37.98 -6.49
#